data_AF-A0A521XC89-F1
#
_entry.id   AF-A0A521XC89-F1
#
_cell.length_a   1.000
_cell.length_b   1.000
_cell.length_c   1.000
_cell.angle_alpha   90.00
_cell.angle_beta   90.00
_cell.angle_gamma   90.00
#
_symmetry.space_group_name_H-M   'P 1'
#
loop_
_entity.id
_entity.type
_entity.pdbx_description
1 polymer ?
#
loop_
_entity_poly.entity_id
_entity_poly.type
_entity_poly.pdbx_seq_one_letter_code
_entity_poly.pdbx_strand_id
1 'polypeptide(L)'
;MAAKSSPRAPARRRRGGCGWRSTGGMASPWSPNPPPAPARRRRVRRDVAYTQAAGASPHPPLLLPKLPGVQNRKRDCVKHNPPLPPSSTTTTLPPFDPLAEESVIASLMVDEGAADRIAGLVSERDFFRDSNRWAYQACIALWRRGEAVNQVTVAHELSRAGRLEDVGGLAYLARLTSELPTPVGCESYAKLVHGDGVCRRVITFGSDLVRRAYRGEHDIDAVLASAADELARLWEDARVGDKP
;
A
#
# COMPACT_ATOMS: atom_id res chain seq x y z
N MET A 1 -23.08 50.87 48.94
CA MET A 1 -24.46 50.89 48.38
C MET A 1 -24.48 49.86 47.25
N ALA A 2 -24.84 48.59 47.50
CA ALA A 2 -26.21 48.03 47.41
C ALA A 2 -26.80 48.15 45.97
N ALA A 3 -27.35 47.14 45.29
CA ALA A 3 -27.77 45.77 45.60
C ALA A 3 -27.91 44.94 44.29
N LYS A 4 -27.56 43.64 44.27
CA LYS A 4 -28.43 42.45 44.18
C LYS A 4 -29.47 42.41 43.02
N SER A 5 -29.40 41.39 42.15
CA SER A 5 -30.35 40.24 42.12
C SER A 5 -30.29 39.40 40.81
N SER A 6 -29.98 38.11 40.93
CA SER A 6 -30.39 37.00 40.02
C SER A 6 -31.84 36.55 40.39
N PRO A 7 -32.47 35.44 39.90
CA PRO A 7 -32.25 34.50 38.77
C PRO A 7 -33.57 34.11 38.02
N ARG A 8 -33.54 33.19 37.02
CA ARG A 8 -34.42 31.98 36.89
C ARG A 8 -34.51 31.36 35.47
N ALA A 9 -34.21 30.05 35.39
CA ALA A 9 -34.83 29.07 34.47
C ALA A 9 -36.19 28.60 35.09
N PRO A 10 -37.14 27.89 34.42
CA PRO A 10 -37.01 26.54 33.79
C PRO A 10 -37.87 26.41 32.49
N ALA A 11 -38.10 25.30 31.76
CA ALA A 11 -38.46 23.94 32.16
C ALA A 11 -38.50 22.95 30.98
N ARG A 12 -38.24 21.67 31.29
CA ARG A 12 -38.63 20.47 30.55
C ARG A 12 -40.16 20.41 30.36
N ARG A 13 -40.63 19.80 29.26
CA ARG A 13 -41.90 19.06 29.27
C ARG A 13 -41.81 17.73 28.52
N ARG A 14 -42.32 16.72 29.22
CA ARG A 14 -42.51 15.32 28.84
C ARG A 14 -44.02 15.07 28.70
N ARG A 15 -44.37 14.06 27.88
CA ARG A 15 -45.56 13.16 27.92
C ARG A 15 -46.93 13.65 27.40
N GLY A 16 -47.59 12.70 26.73
CA GLY A 16 -49.04 12.54 26.51
C GLY A 16 -49.36 12.32 25.03
N GLY A 17 -49.85 11.19 24.51
CA GLY A 17 -50.58 10.07 25.10
C GLY A 17 -52.06 10.12 24.71
N CYS A 18 -52.58 9.02 24.14
CA CYS A 18 -54.00 8.67 23.84
C CYS A 18 -54.58 9.28 22.55
N GLY A 19 -55.30 8.59 21.66
CA GLY A 19 -55.94 7.27 21.68
C GLY A 19 -57.38 7.34 21.11
N TRP A 20 -57.87 6.24 20.52
CA TRP A 20 -59.25 5.97 20.01
C TRP A 20 -59.60 6.57 18.62
N ARG A 21 -60.30 5.91 17.69
CA ARG A 21 -61.25 4.78 17.77
C ARG A 21 -61.41 4.09 16.40
N SER A 22 -61.83 2.83 16.45
CA SER A 22 -62.18 1.87 15.40
C SER A 22 -63.47 2.18 14.61
N THR A 23 -63.45 1.89 13.30
CA THR A 23 -64.55 1.32 12.49
C THR A 23 -63.91 0.59 11.31
N GLY A 24 -64.15 -0.72 11.12
CA GLY A 24 -65.14 -1.18 10.15
C GLY A 24 -64.41 -1.76 8.94
N GLY A 25 -64.57 -3.06 8.71
CA GLY A 25 -63.70 -3.83 7.82
C GLY A 25 -63.88 -3.58 6.34
N MET A 26 -62.88 -4.01 5.58
CA MET A 26 -63.04 -4.59 4.25
C MET A 26 -61.80 -5.43 3.92
N ALA A 27 -62.05 -6.58 3.33
CA ALA A 27 -61.07 -7.59 2.97
C ALA A 27 -60.00 -7.04 2.00
N SER A 28 -58.77 -7.51 2.14
CA SER A 28 -57.80 -7.53 1.05
C SER A 28 -56.97 -8.80 1.13
N PRO A 29 -56.86 -9.54 0.00
CA PRO A 29 -56.21 -10.84 -0.04
C PRO A 29 -54.72 -10.61 -0.20
N TRP A 30 -53.88 -11.16 0.67
CA TRP A 30 -52.49 -11.48 0.36
C TRP A 30 -51.93 -12.32 1.51
N SER A 31 -52.02 -13.64 1.35
CA SER A 31 -51.18 -14.58 2.10
C SER A 31 -49.76 -14.53 1.51
N PRO A 32 -48.70 -14.43 2.33
CA PRO A 32 -47.35 -14.58 1.82
C PRO A 32 -47.10 -16.05 1.48
N ASN A 33 -46.81 -16.31 0.20
CA ASN A 33 -46.36 -17.62 -0.28
C ASN A 33 -45.04 -18.02 0.41
N PRO A 34 -44.86 -19.26 0.86
CA PRO A 34 -43.56 -19.74 1.34
C PRO A 34 -42.56 -19.86 0.17
N PRO A 35 -41.25 -19.67 0.42
CA PRO A 35 -40.23 -19.75 -0.63
C PRO A 35 -40.09 -21.19 -1.18
N PRO A 36 -39.78 -21.36 -2.48
CA PRO A 36 -39.62 -22.68 -3.06
C PRO A 36 -38.34 -23.38 -2.58
N ALA A 37 -38.43 -24.70 -2.40
CA ALA A 37 -37.33 -25.57 -2.00
C ALA A 37 -36.16 -25.56 -3.00
N PRO A 38 -34.90 -25.77 -2.56
CA PRO A 38 -33.75 -25.74 -3.45
C PRO A 38 -33.76 -26.92 -4.44
N ALA A 39 -33.63 -26.59 -5.73
CA ALA A 39 -33.54 -27.55 -6.82
C ALA A 39 -32.32 -28.48 -6.65
N ARG A 40 -32.55 -29.80 -6.73
CA ARG A 40 -31.49 -30.81 -6.81
C ARG A 40 -30.55 -30.49 -7.97
N ARG A 41 -29.31 -30.10 -7.66
CA ARG A 41 -28.23 -29.98 -8.64
C ARG A 41 -28.00 -31.36 -9.28
N ARG A 42 -28.42 -31.53 -10.54
CA ARG A 42 -27.96 -32.64 -11.39
C ARG A 42 -26.44 -32.51 -11.54
N ARG A 43 -25.69 -33.52 -11.07
CA ARG A 43 -24.28 -33.69 -11.43
C ARG A 43 -24.22 -33.84 -12.95
N VAL A 44 -23.77 -32.81 -13.64
CA VAL A 44 -23.29 -32.93 -15.02
C VAL A 44 -21.92 -33.59 -14.93
N ARG A 45 -21.83 -34.86 -15.31
CA ARG A 45 -20.54 -35.49 -15.64
C ARG A 45 -19.99 -34.73 -16.85
N ARG A 46 -18.90 -33.99 -16.67
CA ARG A 46 -18.09 -33.54 -17.80
C ARG A 46 -17.17 -34.69 -18.17
N ASP A 47 -17.58 -35.46 -19.17
CA ASP A 47 -16.68 -36.35 -19.91
C ASP A 47 -15.83 -35.45 -20.81
N VAL A 48 -14.61 -35.14 -20.35
CA VAL A 48 -13.60 -34.48 -21.19
C VAL A 48 -12.87 -35.58 -21.96
N ALA A 49 -13.30 -35.80 -23.20
CA ALA A 49 -12.57 -36.60 -24.17
C ALA A 49 -11.29 -35.85 -24.56
N TYR A 50 -10.13 -36.39 -24.18
CA TYR A 50 -8.84 -35.94 -24.69
C TYR A 50 -8.58 -36.62 -26.03
N THR A 51 -8.67 -35.85 -27.11
CA THR A 51 -8.34 -36.28 -28.48
C THR A 51 -6.84 -36.58 -28.59
N GLN A 52 -6.52 -37.77 -29.10
CA GLN A 52 -5.19 -38.20 -29.49
C GLN A 52 -4.60 -37.29 -30.57
N ALA A 53 -3.47 -36.67 -30.27
CA ALA A 53 -2.53 -36.14 -31.25
C ALA A 53 -1.12 -36.55 -30.78
N ALA A 54 -0.72 -37.77 -31.16
CA ALA A 54 0.64 -38.27 -30.95
C ALA A 54 1.54 -37.76 -32.10
N GLY A 55 2.11 -36.57 -31.91
CA GLY A 55 3.32 -36.14 -32.62
C GLY A 55 4.54 -36.62 -31.85
N ALA A 56 5.24 -37.61 -32.40
CA ALA A 56 6.46 -38.14 -31.83
C ALA A 56 7.58 -37.08 -31.84
N SER A 57 8.10 -36.73 -30.67
CA SER A 57 9.41 -36.08 -30.53
C SER A 57 10.45 -37.14 -30.12
N PRO A 58 11.67 -37.15 -30.70
CA PRO A 58 12.66 -38.17 -30.44
C PRO A 58 13.54 -37.73 -29.26
N HIS A 59 13.10 -37.99 -28.03
CA HIS A 59 14.01 -37.96 -26.89
C HIS A 59 13.87 -39.28 -26.12
N PRO A 60 14.98 -39.98 -25.85
CA PRO A 60 14.92 -41.22 -25.08
C PRO A 60 14.40 -40.92 -23.66
N PRO A 61 13.49 -41.75 -23.12
CA PRO A 61 12.93 -41.51 -21.80
C PRO A 61 14.02 -41.65 -20.73
N LEU A 62 14.29 -40.57 -20.01
CA LEU A 62 15.16 -40.61 -18.84
C LEU A 62 14.51 -41.49 -17.77
N LEU A 63 15.16 -42.62 -17.50
CA LEU A 63 14.77 -43.61 -16.52
C LEU A 63 14.99 -43.02 -15.11
N LEU A 64 13.96 -42.39 -14.56
CA LEU A 64 13.99 -41.96 -13.15
C LEU A 64 13.96 -43.20 -12.25
N PRO A 65 14.88 -43.34 -11.28
CA PRO A 65 14.82 -44.42 -10.31
C PRO A 65 13.56 -44.26 -9.44
N LYS A 66 12.84 -45.38 -9.22
CA LYS A 66 11.70 -45.41 -8.31
C LYS A 66 12.16 -45.04 -6.89
N LEU A 67 11.61 -43.95 -6.35
CA LEU A 67 11.80 -43.59 -4.95
C LEU A 67 11.25 -44.71 -4.05
N PRO A 68 11.99 -45.16 -3.02
CA PRO A 68 11.51 -46.18 -2.11
C PRO A 68 10.33 -45.66 -1.27
N GLY A 69 9.42 -46.58 -0.94
CA GLY A 69 8.10 -46.29 -0.39
C GLY A 69 8.10 -45.39 0.86
N VAL A 70 7.29 -44.34 0.79
CA VAL A 70 6.97 -43.45 1.90
C VAL A 70 6.11 -44.22 2.90
N GLN A 71 6.74 -44.81 3.91
CA GLN A 71 6.03 -45.37 5.05
C GLN A 71 5.49 -44.23 5.91
N ASN A 72 4.17 -44.24 6.08
CA ASN A 72 3.39 -43.28 6.83
C ASN A 72 3.77 -43.33 8.33
N ARG A 73 4.81 -42.59 8.73
CA ARG A 73 5.15 -42.40 10.15
C ARG A 73 4.27 -41.29 10.71
N LYS A 74 3.45 -41.63 11.71
CA LYS A 74 2.73 -40.69 12.57
C LYS A 74 3.68 -39.56 12.96
N ARG A 75 3.32 -38.32 12.61
CA ARG A 75 4.06 -37.13 12.99
C ARG A 75 3.90 -36.90 14.48
N ASP A 76 4.89 -37.35 15.25
CA ASP A 76 5.12 -36.80 16.57
C ASP A 76 5.62 -35.36 16.37
N CYS A 77 4.71 -34.39 16.51
CA CYS A 77 5.00 -32.97 16.50
C CYS A 77 5.78 -32.61 17.76
N VAL A 78 7.08 -32.89 17.75
CA VAL A 78 8.03 -32.31 18.70
C VAL A 78 7.99 -30.80 18.51
N LYS A 79 7.53 -30.07 19.54
CA LYS A 79 7.61 -28.61 19.66
C LYS A 79 9.06 -28.17 19.83
N HIS A 80 9.91 -28.44 18.85
CA HIS A 80 11.17 -27.74 18.71
C HIS A 80 10.89 -26.56 17.80
N ASN A 81 10.57 -25.42 18.42
CA ASN A 81 10.82 -24.15 17.77
C ASN A 81 12.31 -23.85 18.04
N PRO A 82 13.25 -24.19 17.12
CA PRO A 82 14.61 -23.71 17.30
C PRO A 82 14.53 -22.17 17.39
N PRO A 83 15.24 -21.54 18.34
CA PRO A 83 15.40 -20.09 18.26
C PRO A 83 15.99 -19.81 16.89
N LEU A 84 15.42 -18.84 16.17
CA LEU A 84 15.99 -18.37 14.92
C LEU A 84 17.50 -18.19 15.12
N PRO A 85 18.35 -18.59 14.14
CA PRO A 85 19.73 -18.14 14.18
C PRO A 85 19.71 -16.63 14.40
N PRO A 86 20.55 -16.06 15.28
CA PRO A 86 20.57 -14.62 15.49
C PRO A 86 20.76 -14.02 14.10
N SER A 87 19.71 -13.36 13.60
CA SER A 87 19.71 -12.75 12.28
C SER A 87 20.96 -11.89 12.27
N SER A 88 21.93 -12.25 11.43
CA SER A 88 23.22 -11.59 11.39
C SER A 88 22.93 -10.10 11.29
N THR A 89 23.14 -9.41 12.42
CA THR A 89 22.94 -7.98 12.59
C THR A 89 24.09 -7.30 11.88
N THR A 90 24.18 -7.50 10.56
CA THR A 90 24.72 -6.44 9.73
C THR A 90 23.68 -5.34 9.90
N THR A 91 24.08 -4.24 10.53
CA THR A 91 23.36 -2.96 10.49
C THR A 91 23.33 -2.52 9.03
N THR A 92 22.59 -3.23 8.19
CA THR A 92 22.40 -2.93 6.79
C THR A 92 21.35 -1.84 6.80
N LEU A 93 21.79 -0.61 6.56
CA LEU A 93 20.85 0.45 6.27
C LEU A 93 19.94 0.00 5.12
N PRO A 94 18.64 0.31 5.17
CA PRO A 94 17.76 0.03 4.06
C PRO A 94 18.35 0.64 2.77
N PRO A 95 18.08 0.08 1.58
CA PRO A 95 18.63 0.62 0.34
C PRO A 95 18.14 2.06 0.12
N PHE A 96 19.08 2.96 -0.13
CA PHE A 96 18.84 4.34 -0.55
C PHE A 96 20.06 4.90 -1.29
N ASP A 97 19.80 5.77 -2.26
CA ASP A 97 20.81 6.58 -2.92
C ASP A 97 20.56 8.08 -2.63
N PRO A 98 21.37 8.73 -1.78
CA PRO A 98 21.18 10.13 -1.43
C PRO A 98 21.43 11.06 -2.61
N LEU A 99 22.35 10.72 -3.53
CA LEU A 99 22.64 11.55 -4.69
C LEU A 99 21.51 11.49 -5.70
N ALA A 100 20.89 10.33 -5.90
CA ALA A 100 19.73 10.19 -6.76
C ALA A 100 18.54 11.01 -6.24
N GLU A 101 18.23 10.93 -4.93
CA GLU A 101 17.16 11.71 -4.31
C GLU A 101 17.39 13.21 -4.46
N GLU A 102 18.60 13.68 -4.15
CA GLU A 102 18.99 15.08 -4.27
C GLU A 102 18.92 15.55 -5.73
N SER A 103 19.36 14.74 -6.69
CA SER A 103 19.35 15.06 -8.13
C SER A 103 17.94 15.20 -8.69
N VAL A 104 16.98 14.38 -8.22
CA VAL A 104 15.56 14.52 -8.59
C VAL A 104 15.03 15.87 -8.14
N ILE A 105 15.30 16.27 -6.90
CA ILE A 105 14.84 17.53 -6.33
C ILE A 105 15.47 18.74 -7.05
N ALA A 106 16.77 18.68 -7.34
CA ALA A 106 17.45 19.70 -8.12
C ALA A 106 16.86 19.83 -9.54
N SER A 107 16.62 18.71 -10.21
CA SER A 107 16.02 18.70 -11.56
C SER A 107 14.67 19.40 -11.60
N LEU A 108 13.82 19.19 -10.58
CA LEU A 108 12.52 19.85 -10.45
C LEU A 108 12.63 21.37 -10.27
N MET A 109 13.72 21.88 -9.70
CA MET A 109 13.93 23.32 -9.47
C MET A 109 14.61 24.03 -10.64
N VAL A 110 15.23 23.28 -11.56
CA VAL A 110 16.01 23.83 -12.68
C VAL A 110 15.23 23.75 -13.99
N ASP A 111 14.51 22.66 -14.24
CA ASP A 111 13.69 22.48 -15.45
C ASP A 111 12.20 22.44 -15.11
N GLU A 112 11.45 23.40 -15.66
CA GLU A 112 10.00 23.49 -15.48
C GLU A 112 9.28 22.24 -16.02
N GLY A 113 9.81 21.60 -17.06
CA GLY A 113 9.23 20.39 -17.65
C GLY A 113 9.63 19.09 -16.95
N ALA A 114 10.53 19.14 -15.96
CA ALA A 114 10.97 17.93 -15.24
C ALA A 114 9.83 17.32 -14.41
N ALA A 115 8.95 18.14 -13.86
CA ALA A 115 7.83 17.68 -13.05
C ALA A 115 6.86 16.80 -13.85
N ASP A 116 6.57 17.16 -15.12
CA ASP A 116 5.69 16.37 -15.98
C ASP A 116 6.23 14.96 -16.26
N ARG A 117 7.56 14.82 -16.36
CA ARG A 117 8.25 13.55 -16.63
C ARG A 117 8.39 12.69 -15.37
N ILE A 118 8.65 13.32 -14.22
CA ILE A 118 8.97 12.63 -12.96
C ILE A 118 7.73 12.27 -12.15
N ALA A 119 6.66 13.07 -12.19
CA ALA A 119 5.48 12.90 -11.33
C ALA A 119 4.77 11.55 -11.50
N GLY A 120 4.95 10.89 -12.66
CA GLY A 120 4.44 9.55 -12.93
C GLY A 120 5.36 8.40 -12.51
N LEU A 121 6.64 8.67 -12.22
CA LEU A 121 7.67 7.65 -11.97
C LEU A 121 7.96 7.46 -10.48
N VAL A 122 8.01 8.55 -9.72
CA VAL A 122 8.38 8.55 -8.30
C VAL A 122 7.29 9.20 -7.46
N SER A 123 7.11 8.71 -6.25
CA SER A 123 6.19 9.29 -5.27
C SER A 123 6.95 9.76 -4.03
N GLU A 124 6.36 10.66 -3.25
CA GLU A 124 6.93 11.13 -1.99
C GLU A 124 7.32 9.99 -1.05
N ARG A 125 6.58 8.87 -1.04
CA ARG A 125 6.89 7.66 -0.25
C ARG A 125 8.21 6.98 -0.62
N ASP A 126 8.70 7.21 -1.84
CA ASP A 126 9.91 6.59 -2.38
C ASP A 126 11.20 7.31 -1.94
N PHE A 127 11.11 8.45 -1.27
CA PHE A 127 12.26 9.09 -0.65
C PHE A 127 12.58 8.44 0.71
N PHE A 128 13.86 8.23 0.99
CA PHE A 128 14.34 7.74 2.28
C PHE A 128 14.47 8.88 3.29
N ARG A 129 15.11 9.98 2.90
CA ARG A 129 15.29 11.15 3.79
C ARG A 129 14.01 11.97 3.85
N ASP A 130 13.56 12.29 5.07
CA ASP A 130 12.36 13.09 5.24
C ASP A 130 12.52 14.54 4.75
N SER A 131 13.72 15.13 4.87
CA SER A 131 14.03 16.44 4.29
C SER A 131 13.80 16.45 2.78
N ASN A 132 14.23 15.39 2.08
CA ASN A 132 14.02 15.22 0.64
C ASN A 132 12.56 14.97 0.31
N ARG A 133 11.86 14.17 1.13
CA ARG A 133 10.42 13.92 1.01
C ARG A 133 9.63 15.23 1.05
N TRP A 134 9.91 16.11 2.02
CA TRP A 134 9.20 17.39 2.16
C TRP A 134 9.55 18.36 1.03
N ALA A 135 10.81 18.42 0.61
CA ALA A 135 11.21 19.23 -0.54
C ALA A 135 10.49 18.78 -1.82
N TYR A 136 10.47 17.47 -2.10
CA TYR A 136 9.73 16.90 -3.23
C TYR A 136 8.22 17.20 -3.14
N GLN A 137 7.62 17.03 -1.96
CA GLN A 137 6.21 17.34 -1.74
C GLN A 137 5.89 18.82 -2.03
N ALA A 138 6.76 19.74 -1.61
CA ALA A 138 6.62 21.16 -1.90
C ALA A 138 6.73 21.46 -3.41
N CYS A 139 7.70 20.86 -4.11
CA CYS A 139 7.84 20.97 -5.56
C CYS A 139 6.57 20.50 -6.30
N ILE A 140 6.04 19.33 -5.95
CA ILE A 140 4.83 18.78 -6.56
C ILE A 140 3.60 19.64 -6.22
N ALA A 141 3.51 20.18 -5.00
CA ALA A 141 2.43 21.07 -4.62
C ALA A 141 2.41 22.36 -5.46
N LEU A 142 3.58 22.96 -5.69
CA LEU A 142 3.74 24.14 -6.55
C LEU A 142 3.35 23.83 -8.01
N TRP A 143 3.91 22.75 -8.55
CA TRP A 143 3.62 22.33 -9.93
C TRP A 143 2.12 22.05 -10.14
N ARG A 144 1.45 21.39 -9.19
CA ARG A 144 -0.01 21.16 -9.25
C ARG A 144 -0.85 22.44 -9.26
N ARG A 145 -0.33 23.54 -8.72
CA ARG A 145 -0.98 24.87 -8.75
C ARG A 145 -0.61 25.69 -9.99
N GLY A 146 0.26 25.17 -10.85
CA GLY A 146 0.79 25.90 -12.00
C GLY A 146 1.75 27.03 -11.60
N GLU A 147 2.34 26.95 -10.41
CA GLU A 147 3.34 27.91 -9.93
C GLU A 147 4.74 27.45 -10.36
N ALA A 148 5.62 28.40 -10.66
CA ALA A 148 7.00 28.09 -11.03
C ALA A 148 7.73 27.39 -9.88
N VAL A 149 8.36 26.25 -10.16
CA VAL A 149 9.12 25.47 -9.18
C VAL A 149 10.58 25.92 -9.24
N ASN A 150 11.04 26.63 -8.23
CA ASN A 150 12.44 27.04 -8.08
C ASN A 150 12.81 27.11 -6.59
N GLN A 151 14.11 27.27 -6.30
CA GLN A 151 14.61 27.30 -4.92
C GLN A 151 13.93 28.35 -4.01
N VAL A 152 13.48 29.48 -4.55
CA VAL A 152 12.83 30.55 -3.77
C VAL A 152 11.37 30.20 -3.49
N THR A 153 10.64 29.74 -4.51
CA THR A 153 9.23 29.35 -4.35
C THR A 153 9.09 28.11 -3.48
N VAL A 154 9.98 27.13 -3.64
CA VAL A 154 10.06 25.95 -2.78
C VAL A 154 10.38 26.33 -1.34
N ALA A 155 11.33 27.24 -1.11
CA ALA A 155 11.64 27.72 0.23
C ALA A 155 10.43 28.41 0.90
N HIS A 156 9.68 29.22 0.14
CA HIS A 156 8.47 29.87 0.62
C HIS A 156 7.40 28.85 1.02
N GLU A 157 7.19 27.81 0.21
CA GLU A 157 6.23 26.75 0.54
C GLU A 157 6.64 25.91 1.74
N LEU A 158 7.93 25.58 1.85
CA LEU A 158 8.47 24.89 3.03
C LEU A 158 8.35 25.76 4.29
N SER A 159 8.53 27.08 4.17
CA SER A 159 8.34 28.02 5.27
C SER A 159 6.87 28.08 5.71
N ARG A 160 5.92 28.10 4.76
CA ARG A 160 4.48 28.02 5.07
C ARG A 160 4.10 26.70 5.77
N ALA A 161 4.80 25.62 5.46
CA ALA A 161 4.63 24.33 6.11
C ALA A 161 5.37 24.22 7.47
N GLY A 162 6.18 25.22 7.85
CA GLY A 162 7.01 25.19 9.06
C GLY A 162 8.11 24.13 9.01
N ARG A 163 8.64 23.85 7.80
CA ARG A 163 9.62 22.78 7.52
C ARG A 163 10.92 23.27 6.90
N LEU A 164 11.05 24.58 6.65
CA LEU A 164 12.21 25.13 5.95
C LEU A 164 13.50 24.87 6.73
N GLU A 165 13.47 25.06 8.06
CA GLU A 165 14.59 24.82 8.94
C GLU A 165 14.96 23.31 8.99
N ASP A 166 13.97 22.42 9.02
CA ASP A 166 14.19 20.96 9.08
C ASP A 166 14.81 20.39 7.80
N VAL A 167 14.65 21.07 6.66
CA VAL A 167 15.25 20.69 5.38
C VAL A 167 16.71 21.19 5.26
N GLY A 168 17.14 22.13 6.13
CA GLY A 168 18.46 22.78 6.04
C GLY A 168 18.41 24.19 5.43
N GLY A 169 17.20 24.75 5.27
CA GLY A 169 16.99 26.13 4.83
C GLY A 169 17.24 26.38 3.34
N LEU A 170 17.22 27.65 2.96
CA LEU A 170 17.47 28.08 1.58
C LEU A 170 18.87 27.68 1.09
N ALA A 171 19.86 27.63 1.99
CA ALA A 171 21.22 27.22 1.66
C ALA A 171 21.28 25.78 1.13
N TYR A 172 20.47 24.87 1.69
CA TYR A 172 20.39 23.49 1.21
C TYR A 172 19.84 23.44 -0.23
N LEU A 173 18.72 24.11 -0.50
CA LEU A 173 18.11 24.15 -1.84
C LEU A 173 19.04 24.79 -2.88
N ALA A 174 19.73 25.86 -2.51
CA ALA A 174 20.73 26.50 -3.36
C ALA A 174 21.87 25.54 -3.71
N ARG A 175 22.41 24.84 -2.70
CA ARG A 175 23.45 23.82 -2.90
C ARG A 175 23.02 22.74 -3.89
N LEU A 176 21.78 22.24 -3.76
CA LEU A 176 21.24 21.22 -4.67
C LEU A 176 21.28 21.70 -6.12
N THR A 177 20.80 22.92 -6.39
CA THR A 177 20.77 23.45 -7.77
C THR A 177 22.16 23.76 -8.34
N SER A 178 23.15 24.03 -7.49
CA SER A 178 24.51 24.37 -7.93
C SER A 178 25.44 23.16 -8.10
N GLU A 179 25.27 22.12 -7.28
CA GLU A 179 26.21 20.99 -7.22
C GLU A 179 25.77 19.78 -8.07
N LEU A 180 24.49 19.67 -8.39
CA LEU A 180 23.92 18.45 -8.97
C LEU A 180 23.80 18.51 -10.50
N PRO A 181 23.82 17.33 -11.16
CA PRO A 181 23.86 17.23 -12.61
C PRO A 181 22.63 17.84 -13.28
N THR A 182 22.81 18.19 -14.56
CA THR A 182 21.78 18.82 -15.38
C THR A 182 20.52 17.94 -15.52
N PRO A 183 19.33 18.54 -15.71
CA PRO A 183 18.03 17.84 -15.74
C PRO A 183 17.87 16.77 -16.83
N VAL A 184 18.82 16.66 -17.76
CA VAL A 184 18.81 15.74 -18.92
C VAL A 184 18.71 14.26 -18.48
N GLY A 185 19.12 13.93 -17.26
CA GLY A 185 19.04 12.57 -16.68
C GLY A 185 17.98 12.36 -15.60
N CYS A 186 17.04 13.30 -15.41
CA CYS A 186 16.14 13.31 -14.24
C CYS A 186 15.25 12.05 -14.10
N GLU A 187 14.82 11.45 -15.20
CA GLU A 187 14.02 10.21 -15.19
C GLU A 187 14.84 9.01 -14.67
N SER A 188 16.12 8.92 -15.05
CA SER A 188 17.00 7.84 -14.59
C SER A 188 17.19 7.91 -13.07
N TYR A 189 17.39 9.10 -12.51
CA TYR A 189 17.47 9.27 -11.06
C TYR A 189 16.15 8.96 -10.37
N ALA A 190 15.01 9.37 -10.95
CA ALA A 190 13.69 9.04 -10.42
C ALA A 190 13.46 7.51 -10.39
N LYS A 191 13.90 6.78 -11.42
CA LYS A 191 13.84 5.31 -11.49
C LYS A 191 14.69 4.65 -10.40
N LEU A 192 15.88 5.17 -10.10
CA LEU A 192 16.71 4.68 -8.99
C LEU A 192 16.01 4.87 -7.64
N VAL A 193 15.52 6.09 -7.36
CA VAL A 193 14.80 6.40 -6.11
C VAL A 193 13.55 5.52 -5.95
N HIS A 194 12.79 5.34 -7.03
CA HIS A 194 11.62 4.46 -7.04
C HIS A 194 12.01 3.00 -6.75
N GLY A 195 13.06 2.47 -7.41
CA GLY A 195 13.56 1.12 -7.19
C GLY A 195 13.98 0.87 -5.74
N ASP A 196 14.71 1.81 -5.15
CA ASP A 196 15.07 1.76 -3.73
C ASP A 196 13.83 1.81 -2.82
N GLY A 197 12.86 2.67 -3.14
CA GLY A 197 11.57 2.75 -2.46
C GLY A 197 10.79 1.44 -2.48
N VAL A 198 10.74 0.77 -3.63
CA VAL A 198 10.14 -0.57 -3.79
C VAL A 198 10.87 -1.57 -2.91
N CYS A 199 12.21 -1.59 -2.95
CA CYS A 199 13.00 -2.51 -2.12
C CYS A 199 12.70 -2.32 -0.62
N ARG A 200 12.58 -1.08 -0.14
CA ARG A 200 12.22 -0.78 1.25
C ARG A 200 10.83 -1.28 1.63
N ARG A 201 9.85 -1.16 0.72
CA ARG A 201 8.50 -1.72 0.94
C ARG A 201 8.52 -3.24 1.01
N VAL A 202 9.29 -3.91 0.15
CA VAL A 202 9.48 -5.37 0.17
C VAL A 202 10.11 -5.82 1.50
N ILE A 203 11.14 -5.12 1.98
CA ILE A 203 11.75 -5.41 3.29
C ILE A 203 10.74 -5.27 4.43
N THR A 204 9.93 -4.22 4.39
CA THR A 204 8.88 -3.97 5.39
C THR A 204 7.84 -5.07 5.38
N PHE A 205 7.34 -5.44 4.19
CA PHE A 205 6.40 -6.54 3.99
C PHE A 205 6.94 -7.87 4.52
N GLY A 206 8.19 -8.22 4.19
CA GLY A 206 8.82 -9.44 4.68
C GLY A 206 8.93 -9.47 6.21
N SER A 207 9.32 -8.34 6.81
CA SER A 207 9.41 -8.19 8.27
C SER A 207 8.04 -8.34 8.95
N ASP A 208 6.99 -7.78 8.35
CA ASP A 208 5.63 -7.87 8.85
C ASP A 208 5.04 -9.29 8.69
N LEU A 209 5.35 -9.98 7.59
CA LEU A 209 4.96 -11.37 7.37
C LEU A 209 5.60 -12.30 8.41
N VAL A 210 6.89 -12.15 8.68
CA VAL A 210 7.58 -12.89 9.74
C VAL A 210 6.93 -12.62 11.10
N ARG A 211 6.61 -11.36 11.41
CA ARG A 211 5.93 -11.00 12.67
C ARG A 211 4.54 -11.63 12.79
N ARG A 212 3.76 -11.68 11.71
CA ARG A 212 2.45 -12.37 11.66
C ARG A 212 2.60 -13.87 11.91
N ALA A 213 3.58 -14.50 11.27
CA ALA A 213 3.87 -15.93 11.46
C ALA A 213 4.23 -16.25 12.92
N TYR A 214 5.01 -15.40 13.59
CA TYR A 214 5.35 -15.57 15.02
C TYR A 214 4.17 -15.43 15.97
N ARG A 215 3.22 -14.54 15.66
CA ARG A 215 2.04 -14.31 16.51
C ARG A 215 1.06 -15.50 16.50
N GLY A 216 1.15 -16.39 15.50
CA GLY A 216 0.30 -17.56 15.42
C GLY A 216 -1.19 -17.20 15.35
N GLU A 217 -1.55 -16.21 14.51
CA GLU A 217 -2.95 -15.91 14.22
C GLU A 217 -3.65 -17.20 13.76
N HIS A 218 -4.82 -17.49 14.34
CA HIS A 218 -5.45 -18.82 14.35
C HIS A 218 -5.89 -19.36 12.97
N ASP A 219 -5.74 -18.56 11.92
CA ASP A 219 -6.05 -18.93 10.54
C ASP A 219 -4.85 -18.64 9.63
N ILE A 220 -4.04 -19.67 9.38
CA ILE A 220 -2.88 -19.59 8.50
C ILE A 220 -3.28 -19.27 7.05
N ASP A 221 -4.45 -19.74 6.62
CA ASP A 221 -4.94 -19.52 5.25
C ASP A 221 -5.28 -18.05 5.05
N ALA A 222 -5.88 -17.39 6.05
CA ALA A 222 -6.13 -15.95 6.03
C ALA A 222 -4.83 -15.12 5.99
N VAL A 223 -3.81 -15.50 6.75
CA VAL A 223 -2.50 -14.81 6.75
C VAL A 223 -1.84 -14.92 5.36
N LEU A 224 -1.85 -16.12 4.77
CA LEU A 224 -1.27 -16.34 3.44
C LEU A 224 -2.04 -15.60 2.34
N ALA A 225 -3.37 -15.57 2.42
CA ALA A 225 -4.20 -14.82 1.49
C ALA A 225 -3.91 -13.30 1.55
N SER A 226 -3.87 -12.72 2.76
CA SER A 226 -3.50 -11.30 2.95
C SER A 226 -2.11 -11.00 2.43
N ALA A 227 -1.14 -11.89 2.68
CA ALA A 227 0.23 -11.70 2.21
C ALA A 227 0.34 -11.76 0.68
N ALA A 228 -0.41 -12.65 0.02
CA ALA A 228 -0.47 -12.73 -1.43
C ALA A 228 -1.07 -11.45 -2.04
N ASP A 229 -2.16 -10.94 -1.46
CA ASP A 229 -2.80 -9.70 -1.90
C ASP A 229 -1.87 -8.48 -1.74
N GLU A 230 -1.16 -8.37 -0.62
CA GLU A 230 -0.17 -7.32 -0.38
C GLU A 230 1.00 -7.39 -1.36
N LEU A 231 1.54 -8.59 -1.59
CA LEU A 231 2.63 -8.80 -2.55
C LEU A 231 2.20 -8.44 -3.97
N ALA A 232 0.96 -8.78 -4.36
CA ALA A 232 0.41 -8.41 -5.66
C ALA A 232 0.34 -6.88 -5.84
N ARG A 233 0.00 -6.12 -4.79
CA ARG A 233 0.03 -4.64 -4.82
C ARG A 233 1.44 -4.10 -4.98
N LEU A 234 2.43 -4.69 -4.29
CA LEU A 234 3.83 -4.29 -4.44
C LEU A 234 4.36 -4.55 -5.85
N TRP A 235 3.94 -5.64 -6.49
CA TRP A 235 4.25 -5.92 -7.89
C TRP A 235 3.69 -4.86 -8.84
N GLU A 236 2.47 -4.39 -8.59
CA GLU A 236 1.87 -3.33 -9.41
C GLU A 236 2.61 -2.00 -9.22
N ASP A 237 2.91 -1.63 -7.98
CA ASP A 237 3.71 -0.44 -7.68
C ASP A 237 5.08 -0.46 -8.38
N ALA A 238 5.75 -1.62 -8.43
CA ALA A 238 7.07 -1.78 -9.04
C ALA A 238 7.08 -1.63 -10.57
N ARG A 239 5.95 -1.88 -11.23
CA ARG A 239 5.82 -1.72 -12.70
C ARG A 239 5.74 -0.27 -13.14
N VAL A 240 5.36 0.64 -12.25
CA VAL A 240 5.19 2.05 -12.57
C VAL A 240 6.52 2.70 -13.00
N GLY A 241 7.63 2.28 -12.39
CA GLY A 241 8.97 2.77 -12.74
C GLY A 241 9.54 2.28 -14.07
N ASP A 242 8.94 1.26 -14.71
CA ASP A 242 9.44 0.66 -15.96
C ASP A 242 8.82 1.26 -17.23
N LYS A 243 8.06 2.36 -17.09
CA LYS A 243 7.51 3.06 -18.25
C LYS A 243 8.66 3.64 -19.10
N PRO A 244 8.68 3.34 -20.42
CA PRO A 244 9.71 3.83 -21.34
C PRO A 244 9.61 5.34 -21.57
#